data_AF-A0A812TDZ0-F1
#
_entry.id   AF-A0A812TDZ0-F1
#
_cell.length_a   1.000
_cell.length_b   1.000
_cell.length_c   1.000
_cell.angle_alpha   90.00
_cell.angle_beta   90.00
_cell.angle_gamma   90.00
#
_symmetry.space_group_name_H-M   'P 1'
#
loop_
_entity.id
_entity.type
_entity.pdbx_description
1 polymer ?
#
loop_
_entity_poly.entity_id
_entity_poly.type
_entity_poly.pdbx_seq_one_letter_code
_entity_poly.pdbx_strand_id
1 'polypeptide(L)'
;MHGIVHTGPSPEQDLTRYSVGLLDWSGHTMAFVNAHLNWGDYAQTEEQVREVEAAATELVEKYPGATVMVTGDFNHPRQSLRCPGFESLLDLNVATHDDGGHYDHLFLKLGSGVELATRQATVLSWCTEDGAPLSDHKGLLLQLVRGR
;
A
#
# COMPACT_ATOMS: atom_id res chain seq x y z
N MET A 1 12.85 15.05 -10.29
CA MET A 1 12.10 14.19 -9.35
C MET A 1 12.47 14.65 -7.94
N HIS A 2 11.56 15.36 -7.27
CA HIS A 2 11.74 15.76 -5.88
C HIS A 2 10.64 15.07 -5.08
N GLY A 3 10.95 13.89 -4.53
CA GLY A 3 10.07 13.22 -3.57
C GLY A 3 10.40 13.74 -2.18
N ILE A 4 9.40 14.28 -1.48
CA ILE A 4 9.53 14.58 -0.06
C ILE A 4 9.02 13.34 0.67
N VAL A 5 9.93 12.60 1.29
CA VAL A 5 9.60 11.51 2.21
C VAL A 5 9.43 12.13 3.58
N HIS A 6 8.21 12.14 4.10
CA HIS A 6 7.96 12.46 5.51
C HIS A 6 8.03 11.15 6.29
N THR A 7 9.19 10.84 6.86
CA THR A 7 9.28 9.80 7.89
C THR A 7 8.59 10.33 9.15
N GLY A 8 7.71 9.53 9.75
CA GLY A 8 7.11 9.81 11.05
C GLY A 8 8.15 9.98 12.17
N PRO A 9 7.74 10.29 13.41
CA PRO A 9 8.64 10.70 14.47
C PRO A 9 9.67 9.63 14.88
N SER A 10 10.93 10.08 14.94
CA SER A 10 12.12 9.71 15.75
C SER A 10 12.36 8.25 16.23
N PRO A 11 13.62 7.74 16.18
CA PRO A 11 13.99 6.32 16.26
C PRO A 11 14.14 5.73 17.67
N GLU A 12 13.60 6.38 18.69
CA GLU A 12 13.66 5.87 20.07
C GLU A 12 12.23 5.54 20.52
N GLN A 13 11.87 4.26 20.39
CA GLN A 13 10.73 3.52 20.99
C GLN A 13 9.54 3.07 20.13
N ASP A 14 9.45 3.35 18.84
CA ASP A 14 8.45 2.69 17.99
C ASP A 14 9.01 2.50 16.57
N LEU A 15 9.08 1.25 16.11
CA LEU A 15 9.22 1.00 14.67
C LEU A 15 7.97 1.62 14.04
N THR A 16 8.15 2.68 13.25
CA THR A 16 7.05 3.37 12.59
C THR A 16 6.33 2.33 11.72
N ARG A 17 5.11 1.96 12.12
CA ARG A 17 4.28 0.91 11.48
C ARG A 17 3.91 1.22 10.04
N TYR A 18 4.07 2.47 9.66
CA TYR A 18 3.94 2.94 8.29
C TYR A 18 4.83 4.14 8.02
N SER A 19 5.06 4.41 6.74
CA SER A 19 5.69 5.62 6.22
C SER A 19 4.72 6.32 5.28
N VAL A 20 4.79 7.65 5.23
CA VAL A 20 4.01 8.44 4.28
C VAL A 20 4.94 9.15 3.30
N GLY A 21 4.48 9.33 2.07
CA GLY A 21 5.24 10.10 1.11
C GLY A 21 4.42 10.63 -0.03
N LEU A 22 5.04 11.55 -0.77
CA LEU A 22 4.46 12.26 -1.88
C LEU A 22 5.38 12.17 -3.09
N LEU A 23 4.76 11.98 -4.24
CA LEU A 23 5.42 11.95 -5.53
C LEU A 23 4.62 12.81 -6.51
N ASP A 24 5.29 13.73 -7.19
CA ASP A 24 4.73 14.34 -8.40
C ASP A 24 4.94 13.39 -9.58
N TRP A 25 3.84 12.93 -10.17
CA TRP A 25 3.82 12.11 -11.37
C TRP A 25 3.23 12.90 -12.53
N SER A 26 4.10 13.57 -13.28
CA SER A 26 3.73 14.37 -14.45
C SER A 26 2.73 15.48 -14.12
N GLY A 27 2.90 16.18 -13.00
CA GLY A 27 1.97 17.22 -12.53
C GLY A 27 0.70 16.68 -11.87
N HIS A 28 0.68 15.39 -11.51
CA HIS A 28 -0.34 14.78 -10.66
C HIS A 28 0.27 14.37 -9.33
N THR A 29 -0.34 14.79 -8.22
CA THR A 29 0.11 14.38 -6.89
C THR A 29 -0.31 12.94 -6.61
N MET A 30 0.69 12.09 -6.37
CA MET A 30 0.50 10.77 -5.76
C MET A 30 0.92 10.85 -4.29
N ALA A 31 0.05 10.38 -3.40
CA ALA A 31 0.35 10.20 -2.00
C ALA A 31 0.32 8.71 -1.66
N PHE A 32 1.19 8.29 -0.75
CA PHE A 32 1.25 6.89 -0.35
C PHE A 32 1.41 6.74 1.16
N VAL A 33 0.77 5.70 1.69
CA VAL A 33 1.01 5.12 3.01
C VAL A 33 1.56 3.73 2.77
N ASN A 34 2.80 3.48 3.16
CA ASN A 34 3.42 2.16 3.10
C ASN A 34 3.51 1.57 4.50
N ALA A 35 2.77 0.51 4.77
CA ALA A 35 2.65 -0.14 6.08
C ALA A 35 3.50 -1.41 6.17
N HIS A 36 4.01 -1.69 7.35
CA HIS A 36 4.53 -3.00 7.74
C HIS A 36 4.00 -3.27 9.15
N LEU A 37 2.89 -3.99 9.22
CA LEU A 37 2.17 -4.22 10.47
C LEU A 37 2.76 -5.39 11.23
N ASN A 38 2.51 -5.47 12.53
CA ASN A 38 3.06 -6.55 13.34
C ASN A 38 2.38 -7.87 13.00
N TRP A 39 3.15 -8.94 12.97
CA TRP A 39 2.63 -10.30 13.00
C TRP A 39 2.10 -10.62 14.40
N GLY A 40 0.89 -11.20 14.53
CA GLY A 40 0.42 -11.76 15.80
C GLY A 40 -1.03 -11.41 16.17
N ASP A 41 -1.22 -10.83 17.35
CA ASP A 41 -2.53 -10.62 17.96
C ASP A 41 -3.40 -9.68 17.11
N TYR A 42 -4.55 -10.21 16.69
CA TYR A 42 -5.54 -9.53 15.88
C TYR A 42 -5.96 -8.16 16.44
N ALA A 43 -6.06 -8.04 17.78
CA ALA A 43 -6.47 -6.79 18.40
C ALA A 43 -5.43 -5.66 18.21
N GLN A 44 -4.13 -6.01 18.22
CA GLN A 44 -3.06 -5.05 17.95
C GLN A 44 -3.08 -4.64 16.48
N THR A 45 -3.28 -5.60 15.58
CA THR A 45 -3.40 -5.31 14.14
C THR A 45 -4.57 -4.39 13.83
N GLU A 46 -5.73 -4.56 14.46
CA GLU A 46 -6.86 -3.64 14.22
C GLU A 46 -6.53 -2.18 14.57
N GLU A 47 -5.80 -1.95 15.68
CA GLU A 47 -5.34 -0.61 16.05
C GLU A 47 -4.37 -0.05 15.00
N GLN A 48 -3.41 -0.86 14.56
CA GLN A 48 -2.46 -0.49 13.50
C GLN A 48 -3.14 -0.15 12.17
N VAL A 49 -4.17 -0.92 11.81
CA VAL A 49 -4.97 -0.69 10.61
C VAL A 49 -5.72 0.64 10.71
N ARG A 50 -6.29 0.96 11.88
CA ARG A 50 -6.93 2.27 12.11
C ARG A 50 -5.94 3.43 12.00
N GLU A 51 -4.70 3.27 12.48
CA GLU A 51 -3.64 4.27 12.32
C GLU A 51 -3.30 4.52 10.85
N VAL A 52 -3.15 3.44 10.07
CA VAL A 52 -2.90 3.51 8.62
C VAL A 52 -4.08 4.17 7.88
N GLU A 53 -5.31 3.82 8.25
CA GLU A 53 -6.53 4.41 7.69
C GLU A 53 -6.65 5.90 7.99
N ALA A 54 -6.31 6.31 9.22
CA ALA A 54 -6.29 7.72 9.61
C ALA A 54 -5.25 8.50 8.80
N ALA A 55 -4.04 7.97 8.64
CA ALA A 55 -3.00 8.59 7.82
C ALA A 55 -3.42 8.72 6.35
N ALA A 56 -4.04 7.69 5.79
CA ALA A 56 -4.56 7.73 4.42
C ALA A 56 -5.68 8.77 4.26
N THR A 57 -6.56 8.89 5.25
CA THR A 57 -7.64 9.88 5.27
C THR A 57 -7.09 11.30 5.35
N GLU A 58 -6.09 11.55 6.20
CA GLU A 58 -5.42 12.86 6.28
C GLU A 58 -4.81 13.26 4.94
N LEU A 59 -4.19 12.32 4.21
CA LEU A 59 -3.63 12.59 2.88
C LEU A 59 -4.72 12.99 1.87
N VAL A 60 -5.89 12.37 1.92
CA VAL A 60 -7.03 12.72 1.06
C VAL A 60 -7.53 14.13 1.37
N GLU A 61 -7.62 14.50 2.64
CA GLU A 61 -8.06 15.83 3.07
C GLU A 61 -7.05 16.92 2.73
N LYS A 62 -5.76 16.64 2.95
CA LYS A 62 -4.65 17.58 2.74
C LYS A 62 -4.34 17.81 1.27
N TYR A 63 -4.52 16.79 0.42
CA TYR A 63 -4.22 16.84 -1.01
C TYR A 63 -5.46 16.49 -1.83
N PRO A 64 -6.47 17.39 -1.87
CA PRO A 64 -7.69 17.14 -2.62
C PRO A 64 -7.38 16.91 -4.10
N GLY A 65 -7.90 15.81 -4.65
CA GLY A 65 -7.68 15.40 -6.04
C GLY A 65 -6.40 14.58 -6.27
N ALA A 66 -5.57 14.35 -5.26
CA ALA A 66 -4.45 13.42 -5.36
C ALA A 66 -4.92 11.96 -5.50
N THR A 67 -4.08 11.13 -6.12
CA THR A 67 -4.25 9.67 -6.02
C THR A 67 -3.58 9.22 -4.72
N VAL A 68 -4.33 8.58 -3.84
CA VAL A 68 -3.82 8.09 -2.55
C VAL A 68 -3.76 6.58 -2.57
N MET A 69 -2.58 6.03 -2.27
CA MET A 69 -2.30 4.60 -2.23
C MET A 69 -1.99 4.18 -0.80
N VAL A 70 -2.59 3.09 -0.34
CA VAL A 70 -2.23 2.42 0.90
C VAL A 70 -1.72 1.04 0.53
N THR A 71 -0.49 0.72 0.90
CA THR A 71 0.16 -0.52 0.48
C THR A 71 1.14 -1.03 1.53
N GLY A 72 1.66 -2.23 1.32
CA GLY A 72 2.68 -2.85 2.16
C GLY A 72 2.19 -4.15 2.76
N ASP A 73 2.95 -4.65 3.73
CA ASP A 73 2.71 -5.91 4.42
C ASP A 73 1.85 -5.67 5.68
N PHE A 74 0.63 -6.17 5.68
CA PHE A 74 -0.29 -6.04 6.81
C PHE A 74 -0.24 -7.25 7.74
N ASN A 75 0.49 -8.31 7.38
CA ASN A 75 0.56 -9.58 8.11
C ASN A 75 -0.80 -10.22 8.43
N HIS A 76 -1.85 -9.79 7.71
CA HIS A 76 -3.23 -10.24 7.90
C HIS A 76 -3.98 -10.32 6.57
N PRO A 77 -4.91 -11.27 6.42
CA PRO A 77 -5.73 -11.39 5.21
C PRO A 77 -6.70 -10.21 5.08
N ARG A 78 -7.01 -9.78 3.85
CA ARG A 78 -7.84 -8.59 3.56
C ARG A 78 -9.18 -8.56 4.28
N GLN A 79 -9.77 -9.71 4.63
CA GLN A 79 -11.09 -9.76 5.27
C GLN A 79 -11.13 -8.98 6.60
N SER A 80 -9.98 -8.80 7.25
CA SER A 80 -9.82 -7.99 8.46
C SER A 80 -9.42 -6.53 8.21
N LEU A 81 -9.22 -6.13 6.95
CA LEU A 81 -8.73 -4.81 6.56
C LEU A 81 -9.84 -4.02 5.87
N ARG A 82 -10.12 -2.81 6.35
CA ARG A 82 -11.30 -2.03 5.94
C ARG A 82 -10.97 -0.56 5.71
N CYS A 83 -10.16 -0.21 4.71
CA CYS A 83 -9.94 1.21 4.37
C CYS A 83 -11.17 1.82 3.66
N PRO A 84 -12.08 2.56 4.35
CA PRO A 84 -13.33 2.99 3.74
C PRO A 84 -13.05 4.11 2.74
N GLY A 85 -13.70 4.06 1.57
CA GLY A 85 -13.47 5.05 0.51
C GLY A 85 -12.22 4.82 -0.34
N PHE A 86 -11.54 3.68 -0.14
CA PHE A 86 -10.48 3.15 -1.00
C PHE A 86 -10.96 1.85 -1.67
N GLU A 87 -10.63 1.69 -2.95
CA GLU A 87 -10.83 0.45 -3.70
C GLU A 87 -9.64 -0.47 -3.46
N SER A 88 -9.85 -1.71 -3.05
CA SER A 88 -8.76 -2.67 -2.96
C SER A 88 -8.60 -3.42 -4.28
N LEU A 89 -7.37 -3.37 -4.80
CA LEU A 89 -7.03 -3.72 -6.18
C LEU A 89 -6.40 -5.10 -6.33
N LEU A 90 -6.32 -5.86 -5.25
CA LEU A 90 -5.89 -7.25 -5.32
C LEU A 90 -7.07 -8.18 -5.48
N ASP A 91 -6.91 -9.16 -6.37
CA ASP A 91 -7.73 -10.35 -6.33
C ASP A 91 -7.39 -11.12 -5.05
N LEU A 92 -8.42 -11.34 -4.24
CA LEU A 92 -8.32 -12.06 -2.97
C LEU A 92 -7.86 -13.51 -3.09
N ASN A 93 -7.88 -14.07 -4.29
CA ASN A 93 -7.48 -15.44 -4.56
C ASN A 93 -6.01 -15.58 -4.97
N VAL A 94 -5.26 -14.47 -5.08
CA VAL A 94 -3.85 -14.50 -5.47
C VAL A 94 -2.98 -14.31 -4.22
N ALA A 95 -2.21 -15.35 -3.87
CA ALA A 95 -1.29 -15.32 -2.76
C ALA A 95 -0.20 -14.26 -2.99
N THR A 96 0.10 -13.51 -1.94
CA THR A 96 1.19 -12.52 -1.91
C THR A 96 2.38 -13.00 -1.10
N HIS A 97 2.31 -14.22 -0.57
CA HIS A 97 3.37 -14.84 0.20
C HIS A 97 3.55 -16.33 -0.19
N ASP A 98 4.76 -16.87 -0.02
CA ASP A 98 5.12 -18.24 -0.43
C ASP A 98 4.43 -19.36 0.35
N ASP A 99 3.92 -19.06 1.55
CA ASP A 99 3.08 -20.00 2.32
C ASP A 99 1.62 -20.04 1.83
N GLY A 100 1.29 -19.30 0.76
CA GLY A 100 -0.07 -19.15 0.25
C GLY A 100 -0.87 -18.04 0.92
N GLY A 101 -0.26 -17.29 1.85
CA GLY A 101 -0.86 -16.16 2.54
C GLY A 101 -1.12 -14.95 1.65
N HIS A 102 -1.99 -14.06 2.14
CA HIS A 102 -2.40 -12.82 1.48
C HIS A 102 -2.11 -11.65 2.43
N TYR A 103 -0.83 -11.39 2.69
CA TYR A 103 -0.37 -10.43 3.71
C TYR A 103 -0.10 -9.05 3.14
N ASP A 104 0.41 -8.98 1.90
CA ASP A 104 0.59 -7.72 1.19
C ASP A 104 -0.73 -7.22 0.57
N HIS A 105 -1.05 -5.94 0.82
CA HIS A 105 -2.27 -5.32 0.30
C HIS A 105 -2.00 -4.06 -0.53
N LEU A 106 -2.97 -3.75 -1.38
CA LEU A 106 -3.03 -2.51 -2.14
C LEU A 106 -4.45 -1.96 -2.13
N PHE A 107 -4.62 -0.78 -1.53
CA PHE A 107 -5.84 0.03 -1.56
C PHE A 107 -5.55 1.34 -2.27
N LEU A 108 -6.50 1.80 -3.09
CA LEU A 108 -6.33 2.97 -3.93
C LEU A 108 -7.56 3.86 -3.88
N LYS A 109 -7.34 5.16 -3.73
CA LYS A 109 -8.29 6.20 -4.05
C LYS A 109 -7.76 6.97 -5.24
N LEU A 110 -8.46 6.89 -6.37
CA LEU A 110 -8.07 7.59 -7.58
C LEU A 110 -8.31 9.11 -7.44
N GLY A 111 -7.31 9.88 -7.83
CA GLY A 111 -7.41 11.32 -8.01
C GLY A 111 -8.17 11.68 -9.29
N SER A 112 -8.53 12.94 -9.43
CA SER A 112 -9.26 13.43 -10.61
C SER A 112 -8.41 13.28 -11.88
N GLY A 113 -8.98 12.67 -12.92
CA GLY A 113 -8.28 12.48 -14.20
C GLY A 113 -7.21 11.38 -14.18
N VAL A 114 -7.19 10.52 -13.15
CA VAL A 114 -6.38 9.30 -13.12
C VAL A 114 -7.30 8.09 -13.19
N GLU A 115 -6.91 7.13 -14.03
CA GLU A 115 -7.62 5.87 -14.22
C GLU A 115 -6.66 4.70 -14.06
N LEU A 116 -7.25 3.53 -13.78
CA LEU A 116 -6.54 2.27 -13.77
C LEU A 116 -6.45 1.70 -15.18
N ALA A 117 -5.25 1.31 -15.63
CA ALA A 117 -5.12 0.53 -16.86
C ALA A 117 -5.75 -0.86 -16.70
N THR A 118 -5.62 -1.44 -15.51
CA THR A 118 -6.22 -2.71 -15.11
C THR A 118 -6.80 -2.58 -13.71
N ARG A 119 -7.96 -3.19 -13.46
CA ARG A 119 -8.59 -3.20 -12.12
C ARG A 119 -8.03 -4.25 -11.16
N GLN A 120 -6.98 -4.93 -11.58
CA GLN A 120 -6.27 -5.90 -10.76
C GLN A 120 -4.77 -5.59 -10.84
N ALA A 121 -4.12 -5.58 -9.68
CA ALA A 121 -2.67 -5.57 -9.61
C ALA A 121 -2.12 -6.94 -10.03
N THR A 122 -0.95 -6.92 -10.68
CA THR A 122 -0.21 -8.13 -11.05
C THR A 122 0.73 -8.50 -9.91
N VAL A 123 0.74 -9.77 -9.51
CA VAL A 123 1.66 -10.29 -8.50
C VAL A 123 2.94 -10.77 -9.17
N LEU A 124 4.09 -10.31 -8.65
CA LEU A 124 5.42 -10.57 -9.18
C LEU A 124 6.27 -11.32 -8.15
N SER A 125 6.96 -12.36 -8.60
CA SER A 125 8.02 -12.99 -7.81
C SER A 125 9.37 -12.52 -8.30
N TRP A 126 10.30 -12.24 -7.37
CA TRP A 126 11.69 -12.00 -7.70
C TRP A 126 12.51 -13.23 -7.39
N CYS A 127 13.33 -13.64 -8.36
CA CYS A 127 14.21 -14.78 -8.22
C CYS A 127 15.64 -14.39 -8.61
N THR A 128 16.61 -15.13 -8.08
CA THR A 128 17.99 -15.17 -8.57
C THR A 128 18.04 -15.70 -10.00
N GLU A 129 19.19 -15.58 -10.66
CA GLU A 129 19.40 -16.10 -12.03
C GLU A 129 19.16 -17.62 -12.14
N ASP A 130 19.42 -18.37 -11.08
CA ASP A 130 19.17 -19.81 -10.97
C ASP A 130 17.73 -20.16 -10.52
N GLY A 131 16.87 -19.16 -10.32
CA GLY A 131 15.45 -19.34 -10.06
C GLY A 131 15.06 -19.47 -8.58
N ALA A 132 16.00 -19.30 -7.64
CA ALA A 132 15.69 -19.29 -6.21
C ALA A 132 14.94 -18.00 -5.82
N PRO A 133 13.88 -18.06 -4.99
CA PRO A 133 13.16 -16.87 -4.57
C PRO A 133 14.06 -15.94 -3.75
N LEU A 134 14.00 -14.64 -4.05
CA LEU A 134 14.72 -13.59 -3.32
C LEU A 134 13.95 -13.10 -2.08
N SER A 135 12.66 -13.38 -2.04
CA SER A 135 11.72 -12.95 -1.01
C SER A 135 10.56 -13.95 -0.96
N ASP A 136 10.11 -14.24 0.25
CA ASP A 136 8.87 -14.97 0.53
C ASP A 136 7.63 -14.12 0.23
N HIS A 137 7.74 -12.79 0.38
CA HIS A 137 6.76 -11.82 -0.12
C HIS A 137 6.84 -11.61 -1.63
N LYS A 138 5.70 -11.30 -2.25
CA LYS A 138 5.55 -11.01 -3.68
C LYS A 138 5.32 -9.53 -3.94
N GLY A 139 5.88 -9.04 -5.04
CA GLY A 139 5.68 -7.67 -5.50
C GLY A 139 4.29 -7.44 -6.07
N LEU A 140 3.74 -6.26 -5.85
CA LEU A 140 2.46 -5.84 -6.44
C LEU A 140 2.71 -4.77 -7.49
N LEU A 141 2.36 -5.07 -8.74
CA LEU A 141 2.48 -4.16 -9.86
C LEU A 141 1.10 -3.59 -10.24
N LEU A 142 1.02 -2.28 -10.27
CA LEU A 142 -0.13 -1.50 -10.69
C LEU A 142 0.26 -0.59 -11.86
N GLN A 143 -0.62 -0.44 -12.84
CA GLN A 143 -0.46 0.55 -13.88
C GLN A 143 -1.57 1.60 -13.83
N LEU A 144 -1.16 2.86 -13.64
CA LEU A 144 -2.01 4.04 -13.71
C LEU A 144 -1.87 4.72 -15.07
N VAL A 145 -2.98 5.29 -15.56
CA VAL A 145 -3.01 6.14 -16.74
C VAL A 145 -3.67 7.46 -16.42
N ARG A 146 -3.27 8.54 -17.10
CA ARG A 146 -3.97 9.82 -17.02
C ARG A 146 -5.02 9.89 -18.12
N GLY A 147 -6.25 10.21 -17.74
CA GLY A 147 -7.29 10.61 -18.69
C GLY A 147 -6.84 11.84 -19.47
N ARG A 148 -7.20 11.88 -20.76
CA ARG A 148 -6.90 13.02 -21.64
C ARG A 148 -7.79 14.21 -21.34
#